data_AF-A0A5A5S7P0-F1
#
_entry.id   AF-A0A5A5S7P0-F1
#
_cell.length_a   1.000
_cell.length_b   1.000
_cell.length_c   1.000
_cell.angle_alpha   90.00
_cell.angle_beta   90.00
_cell.angle_gamma   90.00
#
_symmetry.space_group_name_H-M   'P 1'
#
loop_
_entity.id
_entity.type
_entity.pdbx_description
1 polymer ?
#
loop_
_entity_poly.entity_id
_entity_poly.type
_entity_poly.pdbx_seq_one_letter_code
_entity_poly.pdbx_strand_id
1 'polypeptide(L)'
;MFATDKYLELLKQYPPRPIDNEEDLEMMQEVINRLLDKPQLTAEEREYLNVLGALIYEYEENQEPIPDIYGLELLKFILEERNLQKQDLLSIFESKSTLDNILGGQQDLTPIYIQKLANFLNISPDLFLPS
;
A
#
# COMPACT_ATOMS: atom_id res chain seq x y z
N MET A 1 30.21 14.60 0.51
CA MET A 1 30.08 15.25 1.84
C MET A 1 30.41 14.16 2.86
N PHE A 2 31.28 14.42 3.83
CA PHE A 2 31.56 13.43 4.89
C PHE A 2 30.40 13.42 5.90
N ALA A 3 30.10 12.27 6.48
CA ALA A 3 29.06 12.13 7.48
C ALA A 3 29.29 13.09 8.65
N THR A 4 28.24 13.81 9.07
CA THR A 4 28.30 14.70 10.25
C THR A 4 28.35 13.87 11.53
N ASP A 5 28.85 14.45 12.63
CA ASP A 5 28.91 13.75 13.92
C ASP A 5 27.54 13.23 14.37
N LYS A 6 26.48 14.00 14.10
CA LYS A 6 25.11 13.60 14.40
C LYS A 6 24.65 12.39 13.57
N TYR A 7 25.00 12.34 12.29
CA TYR A 7 24.71 11.17 11.46
C TYR A 7 25.50 9.94 11.93
N LEU A 8 26.77 10.13 12.29
CA LEU A 8 27.60 9.05 12.85
C LEU A 8 27.05 8.52 14.18
N GLU A 9 26.44 9.36 15.01
CA GLU A 9 25.74 8.93 16.22
C GLU A 9 24.53 8.06 15.91
N LEU A 10 23.73 8.39 14.88
CA LEU A 10 22.62 7.56 14.43
C LEU A 10 23.12 6.17 14.00
N LEU A 11 24.16 6.12 13.16
CA LEU A 11 24.76 4.87 12.70
C LEU A 11 25.34 4.02 13.83
N LYS A 12 25.87 4.65 14.89
CA LYS A 12 26.39 3.92 16.06
C LYS A 12 25.28 3.34 16.92
N GLN A 13 24.19 4.08 17.10
CA GLN A 13 23.06 3.65 17.91
C GLN A 13 22.29 2.53 17.21
N TYR A 14 22.04 2.68 15.92
CA TYR A 14 21.33 1.73 15.09
C TYR A 14 22.11 1.58 13.78
N PRO A 15 23.02 0.60 13.67
CA PRO A 15 23.71 0.34 12.41
C PRO A 15 22.72 -0.30 11.43
N PRO A 16 22.39 0.34 10.29
CA PRO A 16 21.45 -0.22 9.32
C PRO A 16 22.05 -1.48 8.68
N ARG A 17 21.22 -2.49 8.48
CA ARG A 17 21.57 -3.78 7.87
C ARG A 17 20.40 -4.24 7.00
N PRO A 18 20.63 -5.10 5.99
CA PRO A 18 19.55 -5.78 5.29
C PRO A 18 18.60 -6.47 6.28
N ILE A 19 17.32 -6.49 5.94
CA ILE A 19 16.27 -7.15 6.73
C ILE A 19 16.13 -8.56 6.16
N ASP A 20 16.34 -9.59 6.99
CA ASP A 20 16.28 -10.99 6.55
C ASP A 20 14.98 -11.69 6.98
N ASN A 21 14.28 -11.13 7.97
CA ASN A 21 13.10 -11.72 8.59
C ASN A 21 12.23 -10.65 9.27
N GLU A 22 11.06 -11.08 9.75
CA GLU A 22 10.07 -10.21 10.39
C GLU A 22 10.57 -9.53 11.66
N GLU A 23 11.41 -10.20 12.46
CA GLU A 23 11.98 -9.61 13.69
C GLU A 23 12.91 -8.43 13.36
N ASP A 24 13.70 -8.54 12.28
CA ASP A 24 14.52 -7.44 11.78
C ASP A 24 13.65 -6.27 11.26
N LEU A 25 12.53 -6.57 10.61
CA LEU A 25 11.57 -5.56 10.14
C LEU A 25 10.95 -4.81 11.32
N GLU A 26 10.44 -5.52 12.32
CA GLU A 26 9.86 -4.95 13.54
C GLU A 26 10.85 -4.03 14.25
N MET A 27 12.09 -4.48 14.46
CA MET A 27 13.14 -3.66 15.08
C MET A 27 13.43 -2.38 14.28
N MET A 28 13.45 -2.46 12.95
CA MET A 28 13.70 -1.29 12.11
C MET A 28 12.51 -0.31 12.14
N GLN A 29 11.27 -0.83 12.12
CA GLN A 29 10.07 -0.02 12.25
C GLN A 29 10.03 0.72 13.59
N GLU A 30 10.44 0.10 14.70
CA GLU A 30 10.57 0.78 15.99
C GLU A 30 11.59 1.93 15.98
N VAL A 31 12.70 1.78 15.25
CA VAL A 31 13.68 2.87 15.07
C VAL A 31 13.05 4.02 14.28
N ILE A 32 12.36 3.72 13.17
CA ILE A 32 11.67 4.72 12.35
C ILE A 32 10.62 5.46 13.18
N ASN A 33 9.76 4.74 13.90
CA ASN A 33 8.70 5.32 14.72
C ASN A 33 9.26 6.29 15.77
N ARG A 34 10.33 5.90 16.48
CA ARG A 34 10.99 6.78 17.46
C ARG A 34 11.60 8.05 16.85
N LEU A 35 12.02 8.00 15.59
CA LEU A 35 12.48 9.19 14.87
C LEU A 35 11.29 10.06 14.47
N LEU A 36 10.22 9.47 13.94
CA LEU A 36 9.02 10.17 13.49
C LEU A 36 8.19 10.77 14.63
N ASP A 37 8.28 10.24 15.85
CA ASP A 37 7.65 10.80 17.05
C ASP A 37 8.23 12.17 17.46
N LYS A 38 9.37 12.57 16.88
CA LYS A 38 9.98 13.88 17.16
C LYS A 38 9.16 14.98 16.49
N PRO A 39 8.91 16.12 17.17
CA PRO A 39 8.13 17.22 16.60
C PRO A 39 8.80 17.85 15.37
N GLN A 40 10.13 17.76 15.25
CA GLN A 40 10.88 18.18 14.07
C GLN A 40 12.08 17.25 13.85
N LEU A 41 12.24 16.81 12.61
CA LEU A 41 13.39 16.04 12.15
C LEU A 41 14.50 16.96 11.64
N THR A 42 15.72 16.70 12.07
CA THR A 42 16.94 17.28 11.49
C THR A 42 17.26 16.70 10.11
N ALA A 43 18.18 17.34 9.38
CA ALA A 43 18.55 16.89 8.03
C ALA A 43 19.15 15.47 8.06
N GLU A 44 20.00 15.19 9.04
CA GLU A 44 20.63 13.89 9.25
C GLU A 44 19.62 12.79 9.56
N GLU A 45 18.62 13.08 10.38
CA GLU A 45 17.57 12.11 10.71
C GLU A 45 16.69 11.81 9.50
N ARG A 46 16.42 12.79 8.64
CA ARG A 46 15.71 12.56 7.37
C ARG A 46 16.53 11.72 6.41
N GLU A 47 17.82 12.01 6.28
CA GLU A 47 18.73 11.23 5.44
C GLU A 47 18.83 9.78 5.94
N TYR A 48 18.90 9.60 7.26
CA TYR A 48 18.93 8.28 7.88
C TYR A 48 17.60 7.52 7.70
N LEU A 49 16.45 8.20 7.86
CA LEU A 49 15.13 7.63 7.56
C LEU A 49 15.00 7.16 6.11
N ASN A 50 15.58 7.88 5.15
CA ASN A 50 15.59 7.44 3.75
C ASN A 50 16.35 6.12 3.57
N VAL A 51 17.48 5.94 4.27
CA VAL A 51 18.25 4.69 4.23
C VAL A 51 17.44 3.53 4.83
N LEU A 52 16.79 3.75 5.99
CA LEU A 52 15.96 2.72 6.62
C LEU A 52 14.74 2.36 5.75
N GLY A 53 14.07 3.35 5.17
CA GLY A 53 12.94 3.12 4.27
C GLY A 53 13.33 2.33 3.02
N ALA A 54 14.54 2.54 2.49
CA ALA A 54 15.03 1.75 1.36
C ALA A 54 15.24 0.27 1.72
N LEU A 55 15.69 -0.04 2.94
CA LEU A 55 15.89 -1.41 3.41
C LEU A 55 14.56 -2.14 3.66
N ILE A 56 13.55 -1.43 4.19
CA ILE A 56 12.20 -1.97 4.32
C ILE A 56 11.61 -2.26 2.93
N TYR A 57 11.73 -1.32 1.99
CA TYR A 57 11.24 -1.50 0.63
C TYR A 57 11.88 -2.72 -0.06
N GLU A 58 13.21 -2.88 0.04
CA GLU A 58 13.92 -4.04 -0.50
C GLU A 58 13.43 -5.35 0.10
N TYR A 59 13.13 -5.40 1.40
CA TYR A 59 12.58 -6.58 2.04
C TYR A 59 11.15 -6.87 1.57
N GLU A 60 10.25 -5.89 1.63
CA GLU A 60 8.84 -6.05 1.27
C GLU A 60 8.66 -6.44 -0.20
N GLU A 61 9.45 -5.86 -1.12
CA GLU A 61 9.46 -6.20 -2.54
C GLU A 61 9.75 -7.70 -2.79
N ASN A 62 10.53 -8.33 -1.91
CA ASN A 62 10.89 -9.74 -2.00
C ASN A 62 9.91 -10.68 -1.26
N GLN A 63 9.09 -10.17 -0.33
CA GLN A 63 8.25 -11.00 0.54
C GLN A 63 6.80 -11.15 0.05
N GLU A 64 6.22 -10.13 -0.58
CA GLU A 64 4.84 -10.21 -1.07
C GLU A 64 4.78 -10.08 -2.60
N PRO A 65 4.49 -11.16 -3.34
CA PRO A 65 3.91 -10.96 -4.67
C PRO A 65 2.62 -10.19 -4.44
N ILE A 66 2.57 -8.95 -4.93
CA ILE A 66 1.32 -8.17 -5.03
C ILE A 66 0.28 -9.15 -5.60
N PRO A 67 -0.78 -9.49 -4.85
CA PRO A 67 -1.77 -10.43 -5.34
C PRO A 67 -2.23 -9.93 -6.71
N ASP A 68 -2.11 -10.77 -7.73
CA ASP A 68 -2.60 -10.45 -9.08
C ASP A 68 -4.13 -10.54 -9.08
N ILE A 69 -4.75 -9.66 -8.28
CA ILE A 69 -6.19 -9.53 -8.11
C ILE A 69 -6.66 -8.45 -9.06
N TYR A 70 -7.58 -8.83 -9.93
CA TYR A 70 -8.18 -7.95 -10.93
C TYR A 70 -9.69 -8.19 -10.99
N GLY A 71 -10.38 -7.37 -11.78
CA GLY A 71 -11.82 -7.47 -11.98
C GLY A 71 -12.62 -7.53 -10.68
N LEU A 72 -13.36 -8.62 -10.49
CA LEU A 72 -14.25 -8.80 -9.34
C LEU A 72 -13.48 -8.97 -8.02
N GLU A 73 -12.32 -9.61 -8.04
CA GLU A 73 -11.54 -9.85 -6.83
C GLU A 73 -10.99 -8.54 -6.27
N LEU A 74 -10.44 -7.69 -7.13
CA LEU A 74 -10.04 -6.34 -6.76
C LEU A 74 -11.21 -5.53 -6.19
N LEU A 75 -12.38 -5.61 -6.83
CA LEU A 75 -13.58 -4.91 -6.34
C LEU A 75 -13.92 -5.35 -4.92
N LYS A 76 -13.96 -6.66 -4.65
CA LYS A 76 -14.28 -7.19 -3.31
C LYS A 76 -13.26 -6.74 -2.27
N PHE A 77 -11.98 -6.83 -2.58
CA PHE A 77 -10.91 -6.37 -1.71
C PHE A 77 -11.08 -4.89 -1.32
N ILE A 78 -11.33 -4.01 -2.30
CA ILE A 78 -11.52 -2.58 -2.03
C ILE A 78 -12.78 -2.32 -1.19
N LEU A 79 -13.86 -3.09 -1.39
CA LEU A 79 -15.06 -2.93 -0.57
C LEU A 79 -14.81 -3.29 0.89
N GLU A 80 -14.06 -4.36 1.14
CA GLU A 80 -13.65 -4.79 2.48
C GLU A 80 -12.73 -3.74 3.14
N GLU A 81 -11.65 -3.37 2.47
CA GLU A 81 -10.66 -2.40 2.99
C GLU A 81 -11.26 -1.02 3.27
N ARG A 82 -12.16 -0.54 2.39
CA ARG A 82 -12.79 0.78 2.54
C ARG A 82 -14.11 0.75 3.32
N ASN A 83 -14.49 -0.40 3.87
CA ASN A 83 -15.78 -0.62 4.53
C ASN A 83 -17.01 -0.18 3.70
N LEU A 84 -16.88 -0.26 2.37
CA LEU A 84 -17.95 0.13 1.44
C LEU A 84 -18.99 -0.98 1.36
N GLN A 85 -20.24 -0.56 1.36
CA GLN A 85 -21.37 -1.46 1.27
C GLN A 85 -21.84 -1.55 -0.18
N LYS A 86 -22.47 -2.67 -0.52
CA LYS A 86 -23.11 -2.87 -1.83
C LYS A 86 -24.08 -1.74 -2.21
N GLN A 87 -24.74 -1.13 -1.24
CA GLN A 87 -25.65 -0.01 -1.45
C GLN A 87 -24.93 1.24 -2.00
N ASP A 88 -23.66 1.44 -1.67
CA ASP A 88 -22.88 2.61 -2.11
C ASP A 88 -22.57 2.54 -3.62
N LEU A 89 -22.51 1.32 -4.15
CA LEU A 89 -22.31 1.04 -5.56
C LEU A 89 -23.58 1.19 -6.40
N LEU A 90 -24.78 1.25 -5.80
CA LEU A 90 -26.04 1.28 -6.57
C LEU A 90 -26.14 2.48 -7.52
N SER A 91 -25.47 3.59 -7.20
CA SER A 91 -25.42 4.78 -8.04
C SER A 91 -24.67 4.57 -9.37
N ILE A 92 -23.85 3.52 -9.46
CA ILE A 92 -23.00 3.20 -10.61
C ILE A 92 -23.71 2.31 -11.62
N PHE A 93 -24.58 1.43 -11.12
CA PHE A 93 -25.25 0.38 -11.90
C PHE A 93 -26.69 0.77 -12.23
N GLU A 94 -27.13 0.41 -13.44
CA GLU A 94 -28.48 0.72 -13.94
C GLU A 94 -29.57 -0.06 -13.20
N SER A 95 -29.22 -1.22 -12.64
CA SER A 95 -30.12 -2.02 -11.84
C SER A 95 -29.39 -2.73 -10.71
N LYS A 96 -30.12 -2.96 -9.60
CA LYS A 96 -29.63 -3.82 -8.51
C LYS A 96 -29.30 -5.22 -9.02
N SER A 97 -30.08 -5.76 -9.97
CA SER A 97 -29.81 -7.09 -10.55
C SER A 97 -28.42 -7.17 -11.20
N THR A 98 -27.99 -6.12 -11.89
CA THR A 98 -26.67 -6.09 -12.54
C THR A 98 -25.54 -6.13 -11.52
N LEU A 99 -25.66 -5.32 -10.46
CA LEU A 99 -24.69 -5.32 -9.35
C LEU A 99 -24.63 -6.68 -8.65
N ASP A 100 -25.79 -7.29 -8.40
CA ASP A 100 -25.90 -8.60 -7.76
C ASP A 100 -25.23 -9.70 -8.59
N ASN A 101 -25.46 -9.70 -9.90
CA ASN A 101 -24.85 -10.65 -10.83
C ASN A 101 -23.33 -10.50 -10.87
N ILE A 102 -22.82 -9.26 -10.88
CA ILE A 102 -21.38 -8.98 -10.88
C ILE A 102 -20.74 -9.43 -9.56
N LEU A 103 -21.29 -8.99 -8.42
CA LEU A 103 -20.75 -9.37 -7.11
C LEU A 103 -20.83 -10.89 -6.84
N GLY A 104 -21.83 -11.54 -7.43
CA GLY A 104 -22.01 -13.00 -7.41
C GLY A 104 -21.15 -13.76 -8.42
N GLY A 105 -20.36 -13.10 -9.27
CA GLY A 105 -19.51 -13.75 -10.29
C GLY A 105 -20.27 -14.35 -11.46
N GLN A 106 -21.54 -13.99 -11.65
CA GLN A 106 -22.39 -14.46 -12.74
C GLN A 106 -22.22 -13.61 -14.02
N GLN A 107 -21.68 -12.40 -13.86
CA GLN A 107 -21.40 -11.48 -14.95
C GLN A 107 -20.07 -10.77 -14.71
N ASP A 108 -19.25 -10.65 -15.75
CA ASP A 108 -17.98 -9.92 -15.68
C ASP A 108 -18.16 -8.40 -15.64
N LEU A 109 -17.12 -7.71 -15.15
CA LEU A 109 -17.03 -6.26 -15.24
C LEU A 109 -16.77 -5.84 -16.69
N THR A 110 -17.75 -5.16 -17.29
CA THR A 110 -17.58 -4.57 -18.62
C THR A 110 -16.69 -3.32 -18.54
N PRO A 111 -16.03 -2.91 -19.65
CA PRO A 111 -15.19 -1.70 -19.67
C PRO A 111 -15.91 -0.43 -19.20
N ILE A 112 -17.21 -0.33 -19.46
CA ILE A 112 -18.04 0.78 -18.99
C ILE A 112 -18.14 0.78 -17.47
N TYR A 113 -18.34 -0.38 -16.84
CA TYR A 113 -18.40 -0.49 -15.38
C TYR A 113 -17.03 -0.30 -14.74
N ILE A 114 -15.96 -0.82 -15.36
CA ILE A 114 -14.57 -0.57 -14.92
C ILE A 114 -14.32 0.93 -14.84
N GLN A 115 -14.64 1.69 -15.89
CA GLN A 115 -14.43 3.14 -15.89
C GLN A 115 -15.25 3.85 -14.80
N LYS A 116 -16.52 3.47 -14.62
CA LYS A 116 -17.37 4.08 -13.59
C LYS A 116 -16.89 3.75 -12.17
N LEU A 117 -16.48 2.51 -11.92
CA LEU A 117 -15.91 2.08 -10.65
C LEU A 117 -14.58 2.77 -10.37
N ALA A 118 -13.69 2.84 -11.35
CA ALA A 118 -12.42 3.56 -11.24
C ALA A 118 -12.63 5.03 -10.86
N ASN A 119 -13.60 5.70 -11.48
CA ASN A 119 -13.96 7.08 -11.14
C ASN A 119 -14.54 7.21 -9.72
N PHE A 120 -15.40 6.27 -9.31
CA PHE A 120 -16.00 6.26 -7.97
C PHE A 120 -14.96 5.99 -6.87
N LEU A 121 -14.04 5.07 -7.12
CA LEU A 121 -13.00 4.65 -6.19
C LEU A 121 -11.76 5.56 -6.25
N ASN A 122 -11.70 6.46 -7.23
CA ASN A 122 -10.56 7.33 -7.51
C ASN A 122 -9.25 6.54 -7.70
N ILE A 123 -9.29 5.52 -8.56
CA ILE A 123 -8.15 4.66 -8.93
C ILE A 123 -8.03 4.53 -10.45
N SER A 124 -6.91 3.99 -10.95
CA SER A 124 -6.76 3.72 -12.39
C SER A 124 -7.68 2.57 -12.83
N PRO A 125 -8.39 2.67 -13.97
CA PRO A 125 -9.18 1.56 -14.51
C PRO A 125 -8.32 0.35 -14.90
N ASP A 126 -7.04 0.56 -15.21
CA ASP A 126 -6.10 -0.51 -15.58
C ASP A 126 -5.92 -1.53 -14.46
N LEU A 127 -6.13 -1.13 -13.19
CA LEU A 127 -6.04 -2.05 -12.05
C LEU A 127 -7.10 -3.17 -12.10
N PHE A 128 -8.23 -2.95 -12.78
CA PHE A 128 -9.25 -3.99 -12.94
C PHE A 128 -8.91 -5.01 -14.04
N LEU A 129 -7.83 -4.80 -14.79
CA LEU A 129 -7.39 -5.66 -15.87
C LEU A 129 -6.17 -6.49 -15.42
N PRO A 130 -6.06 -7.75 -15.87
CA PRO A 130 -4.83 -8.53 -15.63
C PRO A 130 -3.63 -7.85 -16.30
N SER A 131 -2.45 -7.97 -15.66
CA SER A 131 -1.18 -7.40 -16.13
C SER A 131 -0.59 -8.13 -17.33
#